data_AF-A0A9P9CPL2-F1
#
_entry.id   AF-A0A9P9CPL2-F1
#
_cell.length_a   1.000
_cell.length_b   1.000
_cell.length_c   1.000
_cell.angle_alpha   90.00
_cell.angle_beta   90.00
_cell.angle_gamma   90.00
#
_symmetry.space_group_name_H-M   'P 1'
#
loop_
_entity.id
_entity.type
_entity.pdbx_description
1 polymer ?
#
loop_
_entity_poly.entity_id
_entity_poly.type
_entity_poly.pdbx_seq_one_letter_code
_entity_poly.pdbx_strand_id
1 'polypeptide(L)'
;MRLTLLLALASLALQSDARLDLTSLVGRHKRFIRDVRVALHALTRSPTPPTPQPQSLPRRTLGPANGKCLAVSSAQVGFSDGTGGNDDGGTSNLTSSSPYTRGSSTSARPTSSPTSESSTPGAASTSTPGGSSGTNTNINSPWAVAQYYSGDSFFDGWNFYTLVNEGTARSNKLISVNSDGNVIMRVDDTPQIQGNRMSVRITTKYAFTGESVSFNALPLDTETDCSLWPAFWTNGPSWPTTGEIDIMEGVNDVNVNQATIHTRTGCTIPEASVNLTTGRPINGFNCDVAATGNAGCGYQTYDGPNYGPAFNQNNGGVYATLWDGDAISVWFFARGNIPSDITQKKPLPSRWGTPFARWPSTNCDTMSFFKDHSAIFDTTLCGDWAGNTWYSTGYPGQDQSCAARTGVATCVDYVRNNGAAYKDAYWEVKSVAIYQPK
;
A
#
# COMPACT_ATOMS: atom_id res chain seq x y z
N MET A 1 -28.03 13.60 57.77
CA MET A 1 -29.25 12.80 57.48
C MET A 1 -29.21 12.12 56.10
N ARG A 2 -28.12 11.44 55.72
CA ARG A 2 -27.99 10.69 54.44
C ARG A 2 -27.17 9.39 54.53
N LEU A 3 -26.90 8.90 55.75
CA LEU A 3 -26.13 7.66 55.97
C LEU A 3 -27.01 6.49 56.42
N THR A 4 -28.16 6.76 57.05
CA THR A 4 -29.12 5.74 57.52
C THR A 4 -30.03 5.18 56.44
N LEU A 5 -30.13 5.81 55.25
CA LEU A 5 -31.02 5.34 54.18
C LEU A 5 -30.35 4.34 53.22
N LEU A 6 -29.01 4.37 53.06
CA LEU A 6 -28.29 3.40 52.23
C LEU A 6 -28.21 2.01 52.88
N LEU A 7 -28.18 1.92 54.21
CA LEU A 7 -28.20 0.63 54.92
C LEU A 7 -29.56 -0.06 54.89
N ALA A 8 -30.66 0.65 54.62
CA ALA A 8 -31.99 0.05 54.56
C ALA A 8 -32.29 -0.65 53.22
N LEU A 9 -31.69 -0.17 52.11
CA LEU A 9 -31.86 -0.76 50.78
C LEU A 9 -30.94 -1.95 50.51
N ALA A 10 -29.85 -2.11 51.27
CA ALA A 10 -29.00 -3.30 51.21
C ALA A 10 -29.65 -4.55 51.85
N SER A 11 -30.64 -4.36 52.74
CA SER A 11 -31.29 -5.42 53.51
C SER A 11 -32.41 -6.18 52.78
N LEU A 12 -32.76 -5.77 51.55
CA LEU A 12 -33.94 -6.26 50.82
C LEU A 12 -33.61 -7.07 49.55
N ALA A 13 -32.34 -7.43 49.35
CA ALA A 13 -31.88 -8.24 48.20
C ALA A 13 -31.22 -9.58 48.60
N LEU A 14 -31.30 -9.98 49.88
CA LEU A 14 -30.76 -11.23 50.42
C LEU A 14 -31.88 -12.23 50.74
N GLN A 15 -32.71 -12.54 49.74
CA GLN A 15 -33.67 -13.66 49.80
C GLN A 15 -34.12 -14.09 48.39
N SER A 16 -33.25 -14.83 47.68
CA SER A 16 -33.64 -15.83 46.67
C SER A 16 -32.43 -16.69 46.29
N ASP A 17 -32.60 -18.01 46.37
CA ASP A 17 -31.57 -18.97 45.95
C ASP A 17 -31.40 -18.98 44.43
N ALA A 18 -30.22 -18.59 43.96
CA ALA A 18 -29.72 -18.93 42.63
C ALA A 18 -28.19 -19.04 42.67
N ARG A 19 -27.66 -20.22 42.33
CA ARG A 19 -26.22 -20.50 42.30
C ARG A 19 -25.52 -19.60 41.27
N LEU A 20 -24.50 -18.85 41.69
CA LEU A 20 -23.64 -18.06 40.79
C LEU A 20 -22.16 -18.26 41.10
N ASP A 21 -21.36 -18.28 40.03
CA ASP A 21 -19.98 -18.74 39.99
C ASP A 21 -18.96 -17.72 40.56
N LEU A 22 -17.97 -18.25 41.30
CA LEU A 22 -17.01 -17.49 42.12
C LEU A 22 -15.86 -16.88 41.28
N THR A 23 -15.82 -17.10 39.97
CA THR A 23 -14.75 -16.64 39.08
C THR A 23 -14.83 -15.13 38.74
N SER A 24 -16.01 -14.50 38.81
CA SER A 24 -16.21 -13.13 38.29
C SER A 24 -15.82 -11.99 39.27
N LEU A 25 -15.65 -12.28 40.56
CA LEU A 25 -15.44 -11.24 41.58
C LEU A 25 -13.98 -10.76 41.67
N VAL A 26 -13.01 -11.66 41.47
CA VAL A 26 -11.56 -11.33 41.51
C VAL A 26 -11.13 -10.45 40.32
N GLY A 27 -11.86 -10.54 39.19
CA GLY A 27 -11.55 -9.80 37.96
C GLY A 27 -11.92 -8.30 37.96
N ARG A 28 -12.72 -7.83 38.94
CA ARG A 28 -13.18 -6.43 38.99
C ARG A 28 -12.32 -5.53 39.89
N HIS A 29 -11.73 -6.05 40.98
CA HIS A 29 -10.83 -5.26 41.83
C HIS A 29 -9.46 -4.95 41.19
N LYS A 30 -8.92 -5.84 40.34
CA LYS A 30 -7.61 -5.62 39.68
C LYS A 30 -7.59 -4.45 38.68
N ARG A 31 -8.75 -4.04 38.14
CA ARG A 31 -8.84 -2.91 37.19
C ARG A 31 -8.86 -1.57 37.92
N PHE A 32 -9.71 -1.43 38.95
CA PHE A 32 -9.82 -0.22 39.76
C PHE A 32 -8.49 0.23 40.39
N ILE A 33 -7.68 -0.70 40.91
CA ILE A 33 -6.35 -0.39 41.47
C ILE A 33 -5.33 0.00 40.37
N ARG A 34 -5.47 -0.52 39.14
CA ARG A 34 -4.59 -0.18 38.02
C ARG A 34 -4.84 1.24 37.54
N ASP A 35 -6.11 1.63 37.41
CA ASP A 35 -6.50 2.90 36.82
C ASP A 35 -6.16 4.08 37.77
N VAL A 36 -6.22 3.88 39.09
CA VAL A 36 -5.72 4.84 40.10
C VAL A 36 -4.19 5.03 40.02
N ARG A 37 -3.41 3.99 39.73
CA ARG A 37 -1.94 4.12 39.53
C ARG A 37 -1.59 4.89 38.27
N VAL A 38 -2.34 4.71 37.18
CA VAL A 38 -2.13 5.46 35.93
C VAL A 38 -2.43 6.95 36.13
N ALA A 39 -3.52 7.28 36.82
CA ALA A 39 -3.89 8.67 37.14
C ALA A 39 -2.83 9.39 38.01
N LEU A 40 -2.23 8.70 38.98
CA LEU A 40 -1.22 9.30 39.87
C LEU A 40 0.15 9.49 39.18
N HIS A 41 0.48 8.68 38.18
CA HIS A 41 1.74 8.80 37.43
C HIS A 41 1.78 9.97 36.44
N ALA A 42 0.61 10.47 36.01
CA ALA A 42 0.49 11.57 35.05
C ALA A 42 0.76 12.97 35.64
N LEU A 43 0.83 13.09 36.98
CA LEU A 43 0.93 14.38 37.68
C LEU A 43 2.37 14.77 38.11
N THR A 44 3.41 14.00 37.74
CA THR A 44 4.72 14.09 38.41
C THR A 44 5.97 14.13 37.50
N ARG A 45 5.87 14.52 36.21
CA ARG A 45 7.06 14.68 35.34
C ARG A 45 7.10 15.96 34.51
N SER A 46 8.15 16.76 34.77
CA SER A 46 8.66 17.82 33.89
C SER A 46 9.49 17.24 32.72
N PRO A 47 9.71 17.98 31.62
CA PRO A 47 10.11 17.39 30.35
C PRO A 47 11.63 17.13 30.22
N THR A 48 11.96 15.98 29.66
CA THR A 48 13.23 15.67 28.97
C THR A 48 12.89 14.95 27.66
N PRO A 49 13.68 15.11 26.58
CA PRO A 49 13.27 14.69 25.24
C PRO A 49 13.33 13.16 25.06
N PRO A 50 12.35 12.52 24.38
CA PRO A 50 12.29 11.07 24.25
C PRO A 50 13.02 10.52 23.02
N THR A 51 13.73 9.40 23.23
CA THR A 51 14.22 8.48 22.18
C THR A 51 13.03 7.72 21.55
N PRO A 52 13.06 7.35 20.24
CA PRO A 52 11.93 6.69 19.61
C PRO A 52 11.66 5.26 20.12
N GLN A 53 10.39 4.97 20.41
CA GLN A 53 9.85 3.62 20.60
C GLN A 53 8.58 3.50 19.73
N PRO A 54 8.31 2.36 19.08
CA PRO A 54 7.17 2.21 18.19
C PRO A 54 5.85 2.24 18.97
N GLN A 55 4.93 3.13 18.56
CA GLN A 55 3.60 3.23 19.15
C GLN A 55 2.57 2.48 18.32
N SER A 56 1.79 1.63 18.97
CA SER A 56 0.66 0.90 18.38
C SER A 56 -0.48 1.85 17.97
N LEU A 57 -0.92 1.79 16.72
CA LEU A 57 -2.00 2.61 16.18
C LEU A 57 -3.40 1.94 16.34
N PRO A 58 -4.50 2.71 16.40
CA PRO A 58 -5.82 2.16 16.69
C PRO A 58 -6.61 1.70 15.45
N ARG A 59 -6.85 0.38 15.39
CA ARG A 59 -8.05 -0.33 14.88
C ARG A 59 -8.87 0.31 13.73
N ARG A 60 -8.79 -0.32 12.55
CA ARG A 60 -9.86 -0.30 11.54
C ARG A 60 -10.97 -1.28 11.93
N THR A 61 -12.24 -0.88 11.79
CA THR A 61 -13.39 -1.80 11.95
C THR A 61 -14.15 -1.91 10.62
N LEU A 62 -14.12 -3.09 10.02
CA LEU A 62 -15.14 -3.50 9.06
C LEU A 62 -16.28 -4.16 9.86
N GLY A 63 -17.47 -3.56 9.81
CA GLY A 63 -18.70 -4.08 10.41
C GLY A 63 -19.83 -4.04 9.37
N PRO A 64 -20.85 -4.89 9.50
CA PRO A 64 -21.96 -4.95 8.55
C PRO A 64 -22.78 -3.65 8.55
N ALA A 65 -23.59 -3.48 7.51
CA ALA A 65 -24.43 -2.30 7.31
C ALA A 65 -25.27 -1.93 8.55
N ASN A 66 -25.50 -0.60 8.71
CA ASN A 66 -26.20 0.09 9.81
C ASN A 66 -25.34 0.58 10.98
N GLY A 67 -24.39 1.48 10.67
CA GLY A 67 -23.81 2.43 11.64
C GLY A 67 -23.70 3.81 10.99
N LYS A 68 -24.35 4.84 11.55
CA LYS A 68 -24.39 6.19 10.96
C LYS A 68 -23.01 6.86 11.03
N CYS A 69 -22.32 6.97 9.91
CA CYS A 69 -21.35 8.06 9.73
C CYS A 69 -22.12 9.38 9.65
N LEU A 70 -21.62 10.41 10.33
CA LEU A 70 -22.31 11.69 10.47
C LEU A 70 -22.40 12.42 9.12
N ALA A 71 -23.61 12.50 8.59
CA ALA A 71 -23.93 13.42 7.51
C ALA A 71 -24.12 14.84 8.07
N VAL A 72 -23.56 15.84 7.37
CA VAL A 72 -24.03 17.22 7.47
C VAL A 72 -24.36 17.67 6.05
N SER A 73 -25.65 17.86 5.77
CA SER A 73 -26.14 18.36 4.49
C SER A 73 -26.03 19.88 4.41
N SER A 74 -25.98 20.39 3.17
CA SER A 74 -25.98 21.81 2.85
C SER A 74 -27.33 22.53 3.10
N ALA A 75 -27.25 23.87 3.22
CA ALA A 75 -28.33 24.87 3.37
C ALA A 75 -28.88 25.02 4.81
N GLN A 76 -29.25 26.19 5.34
CA GLN A 76 -29.63 27.51 4.74
C GLN A 76 -29.22 28.73 5.62
N VAL A 77 -29.04 29.91 4.97
CA VAL A 77 -29.44 31.30 5.36
C VAL A 77 -29.11 31.82 6.79
N GLY A 78 -28.57 33.02 7.01
CA GLY A 78 -28.20 34.15 6.13
C GLY A 78 -27.27 35.12 6.88
N PHE A 79 -26.78 36.20 6.24
CA PHE A 79 -27.34 37.55 6.40
C PHE A 79 -26.92 38.47 5.23
N SER A 80 -27.80 39.42 4.88
CA SER A 80 -27.51 40.65 4.11
C SER A 80 -26.75 41.67 5.00
N ASP A 81 -26.21 42.82 4.59
CA ASP A 81 -26.29 43.73 3.42
C ASP A 81 -24.87 44.33 3.20
N GLY A 82 -24.51 45.10 2.16
CA GLY A 82 -25.24 45.54 0.97
C GLY A 82 -24.45 46.60 0.17
N THR A 83 -24.91 46.84 -1.06
CA THR A 83 -24.78 48.09 -1.86
C THR A 83 -23.44 48.84 -1.99
N GLY A 84 -22.93 48.89 -3.23
CA GLY A 84 -22.95 50.16 -3.99
C GLY A 84 -21.59 50.80 -4.37
N GLY A 85 -21.53 51.32 -5.60
CA GLY A 85 -20.49 52.28 -6.03
C GLY A 85 -19.82 51.93 -7.36
N ASN A 86 -20.27 52.57 -8.45
CA ASN A 86 -19.49 52.68 -9.68
C ASN A 86 -18.27 53.61 -9.45
N ASP A 87 -17.22 53.51 -10.27
CA ASP A 87 -17.03 54.44 -11.41
C ASP A 87 -15.66 54.26 -12.10
N ASP A 88 -15.70 54.46 -13.42
CA ASP A 88 -14.69 54.93 -14.38
C ASP A 88 -13.17 54.72 -14.17
N GLY A 89 -12.58 54.09 -15.20
CA GLY A 89 -11.84 54.86 -16.21
C GLY A 89 -10.36 55.21 -15.94
N GLY A 90 -9.47 54.87 -16.88
CA GLY A 90 -8.08 55.33 -16.83
C GLY A 90 -7.12 54.60 -17.75
N THR A 91 -7.13 54.91 -19.05
CA THR A 91 -6.08 54.50 -19.99
C THR A 91 -4.81 55.35 -19.81
N SER A 92 -3.62 54.76 -19.93
CA SER A 92 -2.45 55.44 -20.50
C SER A 92 -1.36 54.45 -20.97
N ASN A 93 -0.90 54.65 -22.21
CA ASN A 93 0.30 54.05 -22.78
C ASN A 93 1.55 54.85 -22.37
N LEU A 94 2.75 54.27 -22.54
CA LEU A 94 4.05 54.86 -22.95
C LEU A 94 5.12 53.73 -22.82
N THR A 95 5.46 52.92 -23.83
CA THR A 95 6.33 53.11 -25.03
C THR A 95 7.85 53.28 -24.79
N SER A 96 8.64 52.54 -25.59
CA SER A 96 10.10 52.65 -25.86
C SER A 96 11.07 52.09 -24.79
N SER A 97 12.28 51.58 -25.10
CA SER A 97 12.87 51.07 -26.36
C SER A 97 14.14 50.21 -26.08
N SER A 98 14.53 49.35 -27.03
CA SER A 98 15.65 48.40 -27.00
C SER A 98 17.03 49.06 -27.32
N PRO A 99 18.12 48.32 -27.63
CA PRO A 99 18.77 47.16 -26.97
C PRO A 99 20.29 47.42 -26.71
N TYR A 100 21.02 46.45 -26.13
CA TYR A 100 22.48 46.36 -26.32
C TYR A 100 22.97 44.91 -26.51
N THR A 101 24.02 44.73 -27.32
CA THR A 101 24.60 43.44 -27.72
C THR A 101 26.12 43.40 -27.53
N ARG A 102 26.72 42.21 -27.73
CA ARG A 102 28.14 41.81 -27.70
C ARG A 102 28.76 41.57 -26.30
N GLY A 103 29.67 40.58 -26.15
CA GLY A 103 30.25 39.73 -27.21
C GLY A 103 30.96 38.46 -26.72
N SER A 104 31.35 37.63 -27.70
CA SER A 104 32.01 36.33 -27.54
C SER A 104 33.53 36.48 -27.38
N SER A 105 34.19 35.52 -26.74
CA SER A 105 35.58 35.19 -27.05
C SER A 105 35.85 33.67 -26.93
N THR A 106 36.65 33.18 -27.86
CA THR A 106 37.07 31.78 -28.04
C THR A 106 38.51 31.59 -27.60
N SER A 107 38.90 30.40 -27.13
CA SER A 107 40.27 29.90 -27.35
C SER A 107 40.33 28.36 -27.31
N ALA A 108 41.35 27.78 -27.96
CA ALA A 108 41.47 26.35 -28.18
C ALA A 108 42.88 25.81 -27.85
N ARG A 109 42.91 24.59 -27.28
CA ARG A 109 43.84 23.43 -27.48
C ARG A 109 45.36 23.69 -27.66
N PRO A 110 46.22 22.91 -26.96
CA PRO A 110 46.98 21.82 -27.61
C PRO A 110 46.89 20.49 -26.81
N THR A 111 46.55 19.34 -27.39
CA THR A 111 47.47 18.28 -27.90
C THR A 111 48.63 17.84 -27.00
N SER A 112 48.53 16.61 -26.47
CA SER A 112 49.64 15.63 -26.44
C SER A 112 49.11 14.21 -26.24
N SER A 113 49.65 13.25 -26.98
CA SER A 113 49.56 11.80 -26.71
C SER A 113 50.90 11.33 -26.14
N PRO A 114 50.94 10.16 -25.48
CA PRO A 114 51.88 9.15 -25.97
C PRO A 114 51.26 7.75 -26.07
N THR A 115 52.07 6.83 -26.58
CA THR A 115 51.71 5.52 -27.13
C THR A 115 51.93 4.36 -26.16
N SER A 116 51.09 3.32 -26.30
CA SER A 116 51.38 1.88 -26.16
C SER A 116 52.36 1.37 -25.09
N GLU A 117 51.88 0.44 -24.27
CA GLU A 117 52.63 -0.79 -23.99
C GLU A 117 51.68 -1.97 -23.73
N SER A 118 52.06 -3.16 -24.19
CA SER A 118 51.25 -4.38 -24.08
C SER A 118 51.81 -5.33 -23.03
N SER A 119 50.97 -5.81 -22.12
CA SER A 119 51.29 -7.01 -21.34
C SER A 119 50.02 -7.77 -20.94
N THR A 120 49.78 -8.91 -21.60
CA THR A 120 48.96 -9.99 -21.04
C THR A 120 49.83 -10.80 -20.07
N PRO A 121 49.29 -11.28 -18.94
CA PRO A 121 48.99 -12.72 -18.92
C PRO A 121 47.77 -13.09 -18.05
N GLY A 122 47.33 -14.35 -18.17
CA GLY A 122 46.54 -15.01 -17.13
C GLY A 122 45.05 -15.23 -17.47
N ALA A 123 44.77 -16.27 -18.27
CA ALA A 123 43.41 -16.77 -18.40
C ALA A 123 42.96 -17.45 -17.09
N ALA A 124 41.87 -16.96 -16.50
CA ALA A 124 41.12 -17.67 -15.46
C ALA A 124 39.71 -17.92 -16.01
N SER A 125 39.34 -19.19 -16.13
CA SER A 125 38.07 -19.62 -16.73
C SER A 125 36.90 -19.46 -15.75
N THR A 126 36.19 -18.33 -15.81
CA THR A 126 34.86 -18.19 -15.22
C THR A 126 33.79 -18.48 -16.26
N SER A 127 33.15 -19.65 -16.12
CA SER A 127 32.05 -20.09 -16.97
C SER A 127 30.85 -19.14 -16.87
N THR A 128 30.62 -18.34 -17.90
CA THR A 128 29.39 -17.55 -18.06
C THR A 128 28.21 -18.51 -18.30
N PRO A 129 27.14 -18.47 -17.50
CA PRO A 129 25.86 -19.06 -17.93
C PRO A 129 25.36 -18.22 -19.11
N GLY A 130 25.43 -18.79 -20.31
CA GLY A 130 25.06 -18.08 -21.53
C GLY A 130 23.59 -17.64 -21.50
N GLY A 131 23.32 -16.44 -22.00
CA GLY A 131 21.96 -15.98 -22.23
C GLY A 131 21.26 -16.94 -23.19
N SER A 132 20.24 -17.66 -22.70
CA SER A 132 19.50 -18.59 -23.54
C SER A 132 18.67 -17.82 -24.55
N SER A 133 19.13 -17.79 -25.81
CA SER A 133 18.23 -17.61 -26.93
C SER A 133 17.05 -18.60 -26.80
N GLY A 134 15.86 -18.18 -27.22
CA GLY A 134 14.62 -18.89 -26.93
C GLY A 134 14.55 -20.28 -27.57
N THR A 135 15.01 -21.30 -26.85
CA THR A 135 14.58 -22.68 -27.11
C THR A 135 13.12 -22.78 -26.69
N ASN A 136 12.28 -23.27 -27.60
CA ASN A 136 10.86 -23.46 -27.36
C ASN A 136 10.67 -24.72 -26.48
N THR A 137 11.15 -24.66 -25.22
CA THR A 137 11.10 -25.77 -24.27
C THR A 137 9.64 -26.13 -24.01
N ASN A 138 9.31 -27.41 -24.03
CA ASN A 138 7.96 -27.85 -23.71
C ASN A 138 7.73 -27.75 -22.18
N ILE A 139 7.34 -26.57 -21.72
CA ILE A 139 7.10 -26.27 -20.31
C ILE A 139 5.83 -27.01 -19.86
N ASN A 140 5.99 -28.11 -19.12
CA ASN A 140 4.88 -28.84 -18.51
C ASN A 140 4.50 -28.22 -17.15
N SER A 141 3.73 -27.14 -17.20
CA SER A 141 3.11 -26.53 -16.01
C SER A 141 2.07 -27.48 -15.38
N PRO A 142 2.07 -27.69 -14.05
CA PRO A 142 0.94 -28.33 -13.36
C PRO A 142 -0.27 -27.39 -13.23
N TRP A 143 -0.08 -26.10 -13.51
CA TRP A 143 -1.10 -25.06 -13.46
C TRP A 143 -1.74 -24.80 -14.83
N ALA A 144 -3.03 -24.43 -14.83
CA ALA A 144 -3.79 -23.91 -15.97
C ALA A 144 -4.32 -22.50 -15.66
N VAL A 145 -4.52 -21.68 -16.70
CA VAL A 145 -5.12 -20.34 -16.56
C VAL A 145 -6.59 -20.49 -16.18
N ALA A 146 -6.97 -19.98 -15.01
CA ALA A 146 -8.36 -19.89 -14.57
C ALA A 146 -9.00 -18.57 -14.98
N GLN A 147 -8.24 -17.45 -14.92
CA GLN A 147 -8.66 -16.12 -15.37
C GLN A 147 -7.49 -15.38 -16.03
N TYR A 148 -7.79 -14.55 -17.04
CA TYR A 148 -6.81 -13.69 -17.69
C TYR A 148 -7.47 -12.36 -18.07
N TYR A 149 -7.03 -11.27 -17.44
CA TYR A 149 -7.54 -9.92 -17.63
C TYR A 149 -6.47 -9.07 -18.32
N SER A 150 -6.79 -8.46 -19.47
CA SER A 150 -5.90 -7.59 -20.25
C SER A 150 -6.68 -6.77 -21.27
N GLY A 151 -6.18 -5.60 -21.67
CA GLY A 151 -6.77 -4.80 -22.75
C GLY A 151 -8.20 -4.33 -22.47
N ASP A 152 -8.98 -4.10 -23.53
CA ASP A 152 -10.33 -3.50 -23.44
C ASP A 152 -11.30 -4.29 -22.55
N SER A 153 -11.21 -5.62 -22.55
CA SER A 153 -12.04 -6.50 -21.72
C SER A 153 -11.50 -6.71 -20.31
N PHE A 154 -10.47 -5.96 -19.87
CA PHE A 154 -9.93 -6.11 -18.52
C PHE A 154 -11.01 -5.87 -17.47
N PHE A 155 -11.71 -4.74 -17.55
CA PHE A 155 -12.69 -4.32 -16.54
C PHE A 155 -13.95 -5.20 -16.49
N ASP A 156 -14.25 -5.96 -17.56
CA ASP A 156 -15.37 -6.91 -17.59
C ASP A 156 -15.27 -7.94 -16.46
N GLY A 157 -14.05 -8.28 -16.05
CA GLY A 157 -13.76 -9.19 -14.94
C GLY A 157 -13.90 -8.62 -13.53
N TRP A 158 -14.21 -7.32 -13.36
CA TRP A 158 -14.07 -6.62 -12.08
C TRP A 158 -15.34 -5.85 -11.68
N ASN A 159 -15.50 -5.65 -10.37
CA ASN A 159 -16.50 -4.81 -9.75
C ASN A 159 -15.82 -3.54 -9.21
N PHE A 160 -16.44 -2.38 -9.42
CA PHE A 160 -15.96 -1.10 -8.88
C PHE A 160 -16.57 -0.81 -7.51
N TYR A 161 -15.78 -0.20 -6.62
CA TYR A 161 -16.25 0.25 -5.32
C TYR A 161 -17.26 1.40 -5.46
N THR A 162 -18.24 1.48 -4.56
CA THR A 162 -19.45 2.30 -4.76
C THR A 162 -19.23 3.81 -4.81
N LEU A 163 -18.17 4.32 -4.18
CA LEU A 163 -17.83 5.76 -4.21
C LEU A 163 -17.43 6.25 -5.61
N VAL A 164 -16.73 5.41 -6.39
CA VAL A 164 -16.34 5.69 -7.77
C VAL A 164 -16.65 4.43 -8.59
N ASN A 165 -17.93 4.30 -8.96
CA ASN A 165 -18.37 3.22 -9.86
C ASN A 165 -17.75 3.38 -11.27
N GLU A 166 -17.84 2.34 -12.09
CA GLU A 166 -17.24 2.31 -13.43
C GLU A 166 -17.68 3.48 -14.33
N GLY A 167 -18.97 3.85 -14.30
CA GLY A 167 -19.49 4.97 -15.10
C GLY A 167 -18.85 6.30 -14.69
N THR A 168 -18.71 6.54 -13.38
CA THR A 168 -18.00 7.70 -12.82
C THR A 168 -16.50 7.66 -13.16
N ALA A 169 -15.87 6.48 -13.09
CA ALA A 169 -14.46 6.32 -13.45
C ALA A 169 -14.20 6.64 -14.92
N ARG A 170 -15.05 6.16 -15.84
CA ARG A 170 -14.95 6.44 -17.28
C ARG A 170 -15.23 7.91 -17.60
N SER A 171 -16.26 8.52 -17.02
CA SER A 171 -16.62 9.92 -17.30
C SER A 171 -15.56 10.91 -16.82
N ASN A 172 -14.89 10.62 -15.70
CA ASN A 172 -13.77 11.40 -15.16
C ASN A 172 -12.39 10.93 -15.68
N LYS A 173 -12.35 10.03 -16.68
CA LYS A 173 -11.11 9.51 -17.31
C LYS A 173 -10.13 8.85 -16.33
N LEU A 174 -10.64 8.35 -15.20
CA LEU A 174 -9.86 7.64 -14.18
C LEU A 174 -9.46 6.24 -14.62
N ILE A 175 -10.15 5.68 -15.63
CA ILE A 175 -9.78 4.42 -16.27
C ILE A 175 -9.74 4.55 -17.80
N SER A 176 -8.81 3.84 -18.42
CA SER A 176 -8.70 3.71 -19.88
C SER A 176 -7.86 2.49 -20.26
N VAL A 177 -7.69 2.24 -21.56
CA VAL A 177 -6.65 1.36 -22.11
C VAL A 177 -5.81 2.22 -23.05
N ASN A 178 -4.48 2.16 -22.94
CA ASN A 178 -3.57 2.94 -23.77
C ASN A 178 -3.32 2.28 -25.13
N SER A 179 -2.55 2.94 -26.00
CA SER A 179 -2.25 2.46 -27.36
C SER A 179 -1.55 1.11 -27.40
N ASP A 180 -0.88 0.71 -26.32
CA ASP A 180 -0.11 -0.52 -26.22
C ASP A 180 -0.96 -1.68 -25.66
N GLY A 181 -2.24 -1.43 -25.37
CA GLY A 181 -3.18 -2.39 -24.79
C GLY A 181 -3.06 -2.54 -23.27
N ASN A 182 -2.28 -1.68 -22.61
CA ASN A 182 -2.15 -1.69 -21.15
C ASN A 182 -3.26 -0.85 -20.50
N VAL A 183 -3.76 -1.33 -19.36
CA VAL A 183 -4.92 -0.78 -18.65
C VAL A 183 -4.47 0.30 -17.68
N ILE A 184 -5.01 1.51 -17.83
CA ILE A 184 -4.70 2.64 -16.95
C ILE A 184 -5.76 2.75 -15.86
N MET A 185 -5.33 2.91 -14.60
CA MET A 185 -6.17 3.26 -13.45
C MET A 185 -5.49 4.38 -12.67
N ARG A 186 -6.01 5.61 -12.77
CA ARG A 186 -5.38 6.83 -12.23
C ARG A 186 -6.14 7.46 -11.08
N VAL A 187 -5.41 8.22 -10.27
CA VAL A 187 -5.96 9.25 -9.39
C VAL A 187 -6.38 10.47 -10.24
N ASP A 188 -7.41 11.18 -9.79
CA ASP A 188 -7.84 12.47 -10.35
C ASP A 188 -6.74 13.53 -10.18
N ASP A 189 -6.31 14.19 -11.27
CA ASP A 189 -5.26 15.21 -11.28
C ASP A 189 -5.80 16.66 -11.29
N THR A 190 -7.10 16.86 -11.11
CA THR A 190 -7.75 18.18 -11.06
C THR A 190 -7.05 19.10 -10.05
N PRO A 191 -6.50 20.28 -10.46
CA PRO A 191 -5.57 21.07 -9.66
C PRO A 191 -6.01 21.34 -8.22
N GLN A 192 -7.29 21.67 -8.03
CA GLN A 192 -7.90 21.84 -6.71
C GLN A 192 -9.27 21.16 -6.68
N ILE A 193 -9.58 20.45 -5.60
CA ILE A 193 -10.86 19.74 -5.43
C ILE A 193 -11.48 20.05 -4.07
N GLN A 194 -12.82 20.02 -4.02
CA GLN A 194 -13.58 20.12 -2.78
C GLN A 194 -13.95 18.71 -2.30
N GLY A 195 -13.64 18.38 -1.05
CA GLY A 195 -13.92 17.05 -0.48
C GLY A 195 -12.76 16.07 -0.63
N ASN A 196 -13.02 14.94 -1.30
CA ASN A 196 -12.08 13.83 -1.51
C ASN A 196 -11.68 13.75 -2.98
N ARG A 197 -10.38 13.63 -3.26
CA ARG A 197 -9.86 13.41 -4.61
C ARG A 197 -10.28 12.03 -5.11
N MET A 198 -10.77 11.96 -6.35
CA MET A 198 -11.28 10.69 -6.87
C MET A 198 -10.13 9.74 -7.23
N SER A 199 -10.35 8.46 -6.99
CA SER A 199 -9.48 7.35 -7.35
C SER A 199 -10.34 6.11 -7.48
N VAL A 200 -9.84 5.06 -8.13
CA VAL A 200 -10.57 3.81 -8.31
C VAL A 200 -10.13 2.74 -7.34
N ARG A 201 -11.10 1.96 -6.88
CA ARG A 201 -10.90 0.66 -6.26
C ARG A 201 -11.72 -0.37 -7.02
N ILE A 202 -11.05 -1.41 -7.51
CA ILE A 202 -11.68 -2.52 -8.23
C ILE A 202 -11.36 -3.85 -7.54
N THR A 203 -12.29 -4.78 -7.57
CA THR A 203 -12.13 -6.15 -7.07
C THR A 203 -12.57 -7.16 -8.12
N THR A 204 -11.90 -8.30 -8.27
CA THR A 204 -12.30 -9.32 -9.24
C THR A 204 -13.70 -9.87 -8.95
N LYS A 205 -14.48 -10.15 -10.00
CA LYS A 205 -15.73 -10.92 -9.91
C LYS A 205 -15.46 -12.40 -9.58
N TYR A 206 -14.28 -12.88 -9.97
CA TYR A 206 -13.79 -14.20 -9.66
C TYR A 206 -13.13 -14.21 -8.27
N ALA A 207 -13.46 -15.21 -7.47
CA ALA A 207 -12.83 -15.50 -6.18
C ALA A 207 -12.11 -16.85 -6.24
N PHE A 208 -11.00 -16.98 -5.50
CA PHE A 208 -10.16 -18.17 -5.48
C PHE A 208 -9.74 -18.53 -4.04
N THR A 209 -9.65 -19.83 -3.76
CA THR A 209 -9.12 -20.37 -2.50
C THR A 209 -7.95 -21.28 -2.81
N GLY A 210 -6.82 -21.06 -2.14
CA GLY A 210 -5.65 -21.92 -2.26
C GLY A 210 -5.07 -21.94 -3.66
N GLU A 211 -4.20 -22.93 -3.85
CA GLU A 211 -3.56 -23.38 -5.10
C GLU A 211 -3.71 -22.39 -6.26
N SER A 212 -3.08 -21.23 -6.13
CA SER A 212 -3.17 -20.18 -7.13
C SER A 212 -1.86 -19.44 -7.30
N VAL A 213 -1.60 -19.15 -8.57
CA VAL A 213 -0.57 -18.21 -8.99
C VAL A 213 -1.28 -16.94 -9.45
N SER A 214 -0.91 -15.77 -8.94
CA SER A 214 -1.36 -14.48 -9.49
C SER A 214 -0.17 -13.71 -10.08
N PHE A 215 -0.35 -13.11 -11.26
CA PHE A 215 0.69 -12.28 -11.91
C PHE A 215 0.23 -10.86 -12.15
N ASN A 216 1.09 -9.91 -11.81
CA ASN A 216 0.89 -8.49 -12.06
C ASN A 216 2.03 -7.89 -12.86
N ALA A 217 1.77 -7.63 -14.15
CA ALA A 217 2.66 -6.83 -14.98
C ALA A 217 2.22 -5.37 -14.92
N LEU A 218 2.88 -4.60 -14.07
CA LEU A 218 2.65 -3.17 -13.81
C LEU A 218 3.90 -2.40 -14.23
N PRO A 219 3.77 -1.26 -14.90
CA PRO A 219 4.31 -0.03 -14.33
C PRO A 219 3.29 0.64 -13.40
N LEU A 220 3.79 1.19 -12.30
CA LEU A 220 3.20 2.37 -11.70
C LEU A 220 3.80 3.59 -12.42
N ASP A 221 3.12 4.72 -12.28
CA ASP A 221 3.75 5.99 -11.94
C ASP A 221 2.83 6.68 -10.90
N THR A 222 3.10 7.87 -10.35
CA THR A 222 4.30 8.72 -10.42
C THR A 222 5.51 8.03 -9.79
N GLU A 223 6.61 8.77 -9.77
CA GLU A 223 7.39 8.94 -8.54
C GLU A 223 6.57 8.75 -7.25
N THR A 224 7.18 8.19 -6.23
CA THR A 224 6.57 7.99 -4.92
C THR A 224 6.25 9.36 -4.33
N ASP A 225 4.98 9.76 -4.45
CA ASP A 225 4.53 11.08 -4.05
C ASP A 225 3.81 11.00 -2.71
N CYS A 226 4.02 12.05 -1.95
CA CYS A 226 3.42 12.29 -0.67
C CYS A 226 1.90 12.17 -0.75
N SER A 227 1.32 11.54 0.28
CA SER A 227 -0.07 11.09 0.39
C SER A 227 -0.47 9.81 -0.34
N LEU A 228 0.26 9.33 -1.35
CA LEU A 228 -0.12 8.11 -2.06
C LEU A 228 -0.09 6.89 -1.13
N TRP A 229 -1.06 5.98 -1.32
CA TRP A 229 -1.07 4.62 -0.77
C TRP A 229 -1.65 3.67 -1.82
N PRO A 230 -0.83 3.25 -2.82
CA PRO A 230 -1.24 2.26 -3.81
C PRO A 230 -1.06 0.85 -3.25
N ALA A 231 -2.08 0.01 -3.45
CA ALA A 231 -2.07 -1.39 -3.08
C ALA A 231 -2.55 -2.29 -4.22
N PHE A 232 -1.80 -3.37 -4.49
CA PHE A 232 -2.32 -4.58 -5.11
C PHE A 232 -2.26 -5.74 -4.11
N TRP A 233 -3.43 -6.32 -3.87
CA TRP A 233 -3.66 -7.21 -2.75
C TRP A 233 -4.82 -8.16 -3.03
N THR A 234 -5.07 -9.08 -2.11
CA THR A 234 -6.18 -10.03 -2.19
C THR A 234 -6.80 -10.21 -0.82
N ASN A 235 -8.12 -10.32 -0.71
CA ASN A 235 -8.77 -10.63 0.57
C ASN A 235 -10.01 -11.49 0.43
N GLY A 236 -10.30 -12.26 1.49
CA GLY A 236 -11.53 -13.02 1.60
C GLY A 236 -12.76 -12.16 1.94
N PRO A 237 -13.98 -12.69 1.76
CA PRO A 237 -15.24 -11.96 1.89
C PRO A 237 -15.60 -11.58 3.34
N SER A 238 -14.82 -12.03 4.32
CA SER A 238 -15.02 -11.75 5.75
C SER A 238 -13.66 -11.44 6.38
N TRP A 239 -13.28 -10.18 6.37
CA TRP A 239 -12.03 -9.72 6.98
C TRP A 239 -12.16 -9.62 8.51
N PRO A 240 -11.15 -10.02 9.32
CA PRO A 240 -9.89 -10.69 8.94
C PRO A 240 -10.02 -12.23 8.98
N THR A 241 -11.23 -12.76 9.15
CA THR A 241 -11.46 -14.19 9.40
C THR A 241 -11.22 -15.10 8.20
N THR A 242 -11.17 -14.54 7.00
CA THR A 242 -10.88 -15.22 5.73
C THR A 242 -9.61 -14.69 5.06
N GLY A 243 -8.77 -13.96 5.79
CA GLY A 243 -7.44 -13.57 5.37
C GLY A 243 -7.37 -12.37 4.41
N GLU A 244 -6.16 -11.82 4.33
CA GLU A 244 -5.76 -10.72 3.45
C GLU A 244 -4.26 -10.85 3.19
N ILE A 245 -3.87 -10.73 1.91
CA ILE A 245 -2.50 -10.87 1.42
C ILE A 245 -2.18 -9.65 0.55
N ASP A 246 -1.31 -8.79 1.05
CA ASP A 246 -0.83 -7.60 0.36
C ASP A 246 0.43 -7.98 -0.40
N ILE A 247 0.38 -7.81 -1.72
CA ILE A 247 1.38 -8.35 -2.66
C ILE A 247 2.34 -7.23 -3.08
N MET A 248 1.75 -6.08 -3.41
CA MET A 248 2.47 -4.82 -3.57
C MET A 248 1.76 -3.75 -2.74
N GLU A 249 2.46 -3.17 -1.76
CA GLU A 249 1.94 -2.10 -0.92
C GLU A 249 3.07 -1.16 -0.46
N GLY A 250 2.72 0.10 -0.26
CA GLY A 250 3.59 1.13 0.29
C GLY A 250 2.86 2.46 0.43
N VAL A 251 3.53 3.46 0.99
CA VAL A 251 2.95 4.79 1.27
C VAL A 251 3.94 5.91 1.03
N ASN A 252 3.43 7.10 0.69
CA ASN A 252 4.23 8.32 0.56
C ASN A 252 5.46 8.11 -0.34
N ASP A 253 6.66 8.46 0.14
CA ASP A 253 7.91 8.40 -0.62
C ASP A 253 8.66 7.07 -0.47
N VAL A 254 7.98 6.01 -0.04
CA VAL A 254 8.64 4.71 0.20
C VAL A 254 9.04 4.07 -1.12
N ASN A 255 10.34 3.81 -1.31
CA ASN A 255 10.90 3.32 -2.59
C ASN A 255 11.13 1.79 -2.65
N VAL A 256 10.65 1.04 -1.65
CA VAL A 256 10.73 -0.42 -1.59
C VAL A 256 9.37 -1.04 -1.31
N ASN A 257 9.08 -2.16 -1.96
CA ASN A 257 7.82 -2.85 -1.77
C ASN A 257 7.74 -3.51 -0.40
N GLN A 258 6.57 -3.40 0.22
CA GLN A 258 6.13 -4.21 1.35
C GLN A 258 5.10 -5.25 0.88
N ALA A 259 5.21 -6.47 1.39
CA ALA A 259 4.17 -7.48 1.30
C ALA A 259 3.81 -7.97 2.71
N THR A 260 2.53 -8.11 3.01
CA THR A 260 2.01 -8.38 4.36
C THR A 260 0.95 -9.47 4.29
N ILE A 261 0.74 -10.19 5.39
CA ILE A 261 -0.50 -10.95 5.59
C ILE A 261 -1.19 -10.52 6.89
N HIS A 262 -2.52 -10.47 6.82
CA HIS A 262 -3.40 -10.08 7.91
C HIS A 262 -4.43 -11.19 8.14
N THR A 263 -4.53 -11.66 9.38
CA THR A 263 -5.39 -12.80 9.73
C THR A 263 -6.20 -12.53 11.01
N ARG A 264 -7.20 -13.39 11.25
CA ARG A 264 -7.74 -13.64 12.59
C ARG A 264 -6.69 -14.25 13.52
N THR A 265 -7.00 -14.28 14.82
CA THR A 265 -6.17 -14.89 15.87
C THR A 265 -5.74 -16.33 15.57
N GLY A 266 -4.45 -16.59 15.76
CA GLY A 266 -3.84 -17.92 15.72
C GLY A 266 -2.69 -18.09 14.72
N CYS A 267 -2.56 -17.22 13.72
CA CYS A 267 -1.48 -17.28 12.73
C CYS A 267 -0.19 -16.63 13.28
N THR A 268 0.86 -17.43 13.38
CA THR A 268 2.22 -16.95 13.64
C THR A 268 3.21 -17.63 12.70
N ILE A 269 4.35 -17.00 12.49
CA ILE A 269 5.40 -17.46 11.57
C ILE A 269 6.62 -17.87 12.40
N PRO A 270 7.29 -19.00 12.11
CA PRO A 270 8.56 -19.32 12.74
C PRO A 270 9.62 -18.28 12.37
N GLU A 271 10.33 -17.69 13.34
CA GLU A 271 11.37 -16.68 13.08
C GLU A 271 12.45 -17.18 12.10
N ALA A 272 12.75 -18.48 12.13
CA ALA A 272 13.70 -19.13 11.23
C ALA A 272 13.30 -19.06 9.73
N SER A 273 12.05 -18.72 9.41
CA SER A 273 11.57 -18.54 8.02
C SER A 273 12.26 -17.42 7.26
N VAL A 274 12.91 -16.47 7.94
CA VAL A 274 13.72 -15.40 7.32
C VAL A 274 14.87 -15.96 6.46
N ASN A 275 15.30 -17.20 6.72
CA ASN A 275 16.31 -17.88 5.92
C ASN A 275 15.75 -18.47 4.61
N LEU A 276 14.44 -18.38 4.40
CA LEU A 276 13.72 -18.83 3.20
C LEU A 276 13.24 -17.65 2.33
N THR A 277 13.69 -16.43 2.64
CA THR A 277 13.29 -15.19 1.97
C THR A 277 14.47 -14.33 1.58
N THR A 278 14.35 -13.56 0.50
CA THR A 278 15.33 -12.52 0.11
C THR A 278 14.98 -11.13 0.66
N GLY A 279 13.76 -10.92 1.17
CA GLY A 279 13.35 -9.69 1.86
C GLY A 279 13.64 -9.73 3.37
N ARG A 280 13.59 -8.58 4.02
CA ARG A 280 13.71 -8.45 5.50
C ARG A 280 12.34 -8.59 6.16
N PRO A 281 12.21 -9.26 7.31
CA PRO A 281 10.98 -9.25 8.08
C PRO A 281 10.70 -7.86 8.66
N ILE A 282 9.43 -7.49 8.74
CA ILE A 282 8.92 -6.27 9.37
C ILE A 282 7.66 -6.60 10.18
N ASN A 283 7.27 -5.71 11.10
CA ASN A 283 6.10 -5.84 11.99
C ASN A 283 6.09 -7.08 12.92
N GLY A 284 7.13 -7.92 12.86
CA GLY A 284 7.29 -9.14 13.64
C GLY A 284 6.64 -10.35 12.97
N PHE A 285 6.50 -11.44 13.73
CA PHE A 285 6.11 -12.75 13.21
C PHE A 285 4.69 -13.18 13.60
N ASN A 286 3.87 -12.26 14.09
CA ASN A 286 2.46 -12.51 14.42
C ASN A 286 1.59 -11.82 13.38
N CYS A 287 0.66 -12.53 12.76
CA CYS A 287 -0.15 -12.01 11.66
C CYS A 287 -1.59 -11.67 12.09
N ASP A 288 -1.93 -11.98 13.35
CA ASP A 288 -3.21 -11.63 13.96
C ASP A 288 -3.34 -10.11 14.12
N VAL A 289 -4.27 -9.52 13.36
CA VAL A 289 -4.54 -8.07 13.40
C VAL A 289 -4.97 -7.58 14.79
N ALA A 290 -5.57 -8.43 15.62
CA ALA A 290 -5.96 -8.08 16.98
C ALA A 290 -4.75 -8.03 17.94
N ALA A 291 -3.72 -8.84 17.69
CA ALA A 291 -2.50 -8.87 18.47
C ALA A 291 -1.48 -7.80 18.04
N THR A 292 -1.43 -7.47 16.75
CA THR A 292 -0.47 -6.50 16.19
C THR A 292 -1.01 -5.07 16.05
N GLY A 293 -2.26 -4.81 16.40
CA GLY A 293 -2.90 -3.50 16.13
C GLY A 293 -3.00 -3.21 14.63
N ASN A 294 -3.37 -4.22 13.85
CA ASN A 294 -3.44 -4.22 12.38
C ASN A 294 -2.10 -4.17 11.62
N ALA A 295 -0.93 -4.26 12.26
CA ALA A 295 0.33 -4.26 11.51
C ALA A 295 0.60 -5.53 10.66
N GLY A 296 -0.08 -6.66 10.96
CA GLY A 296 0.16 -7.94 10.30
C GLY A 296 1.58 -8.46 10.53
N CYS A 297 1.97 -9.47 9.74
CA CYS A 297 3.36 -9.92 9.66
C CYS A 297 3.85 -9.76 8.21
N GLY A 298 4.95 -9.04 8.00
CA GLY A 298 5.33 -8.58 6.67
C GLY A 298 6.78 -8.85 6.32
N TYR A 299 7.07 -8.76 5.02
CA TYR A 299 8.42 -8.71 4.47
C TYR A 299 8.56 -7.47 3.58
N GLN A 300 9.68 -6.78 3.73
CA GLN A 300 10.05 -5.64 2.90
C GLN A 300 11.21 -6.02 1.98
N THR A 301 11.13 -5.62 0.73
CA THR A 301 12.23 -5.73 -0.23
C THR A 301 13.38 -4.78 0.14
N TYR A 302 14.57 -5.05 -0.39
CA TYR A 302 15.73 -4.13 -0.34
C TYR A 302 15.74 -3.19 -1.55
N ASP A 303 16.69 -2.27 -1.59
CA ASP A 303 16.84 -1.30 -2.68
C ASP A 303 16.92 -1.97 -4.06
N GLY A 304 16.24 -1.40 -5.04
CA GLY A 304 16.19 -1.90 -6.41
C GLY A 304 14.93 -1.47 -7.14
N PRO A 305 14.74 -1.90 -8.40
CA PRO A 305 13.61 -1.49 -9.23
C PRO A 305 12.32 -2.26 -8.91
N ASN A 306 11.95 -2.36 -7.63
CA ASN A 306 10.85 -3.22 -7.15
C ASN A 306 9.58 -2.44 -6.76
N TYR A 307 9.69 -1.16 -6.41
CA TYR A 307 8.58 -0.26 -6.10
C TYR A 307 8.93 1.18 -6.51
N GLY A 308 7.90 2.01 -6.67
CA GLY A 308 8.07 3.45 -6.90
C GLY A 308 8.92 3.82 -8.12
N PRO A 309 9.58 4.99 -8.14
CA PRO A 309 10.21 5.53 -9.34
C PRO A 309 11.28 4.60 -9.94
N ALA A 310 11.99 3.82 -9.10
CA ALA A 310 12.97 2.85 -9.57
C ALA A 310 12.33 1.67 -10.33
N PHE A 311 11.13 1.23 -9.91
CA PHE A 311 10.33 0.24 -10.64
C PHE A 311 9.84 0.83 -11.96
N ASN A 312 9.31 2.04 -11.94
CA ASN A 312 8.76 2.73 -13.12
C ASN A 312 9.83 2.91 -14.20
N GLN A 313 11.01 3.45 -13.82
CA GLN A 313 12.18 3.64 -14.69
C GLN A 313 12.73 2.32 -15.29
N ASN A 314 12.46 1.18 -14.67
CA ASN A 314 12.81 -0.15 -15.18
C ASN A 314 11.72 -0.73 -16.11
N ASN A 315 10.73 0.06 -16.52
CA ASN A 315 9.49 -0.38 -17.16
C ASN A 315 8.76 -1.45 -16.32
N GLY A 316 8.84 -1.34 -15.01
CA GLY A 316 8.25 -2.22 -14.01
C GLY A 316 8.81 -3.64 -13.98
N GLY A 317 7.91 -4.61 -13.81
CA GLY A 317 8.27 -6.03 -13.77
C GLY A 317 7.04 -6.93 -13.61
N VAL A 318 7.22 -8.07 -12.96
CA VAL A 318 6.13 -8.99 -12.55
C VAL A 318 6.22 -9.25 -11.06
N TYR A 319 5.14 -8.97 -10.34
CA TYR A 319 4.88 -9.58 -9.04
C TYR A 319 4.15 -10.90 -9.25
N ALA A 320 4.61 -11.93 -8.54
CA ALA A 320 4.05 -13.28 -8.59
C ALA A 320 3.78 -13.78 -7.17
N THR A 321 2.55 -14.18 -6.88
CA THR A 321 2.21 -14.82 -5.60
C THR A 321 1.86 -16.28 -5.86
N LEU A 322 2.42 -17.19 -5.07
CA LEU A 322 1.95 -18.57 -4.92
C LEU A 322 1.28 -18.71 -3.56
N TRP A 323 0.04 -19.20 -3.56
CA TRP A 323 -0.65 -19.66 -2.37
C TRP A 323 -0.92 -21.16 -2.55
N ASP A 324 -0.31 -21.98 -1.70
CA ASP A 324 -0.50 -23.43 -1.64
C ASP A 324 -0.58 -23.91 -0.18
N GLY A 325 -0.59 -25.23 0.05
CA GLY A 325 -0.66 -25.82 1.39
C GLY A 325 0.62 -25.71 2.21
N ASP A 326 1.76 -25.41 1.58
CA ASP A 326 3.06 -25.29 2.23
C ASP A 326 3.31 -23.84 2.69
N ALA A 327 2.90 -22.85 1.88
CA ALA A 327 3.06 -21.44 2.21
C ALA A 327 2.19 -20.50 1.35
N ILE A 328 2.14 -19.24 1.77
CA ILE A 328 2.00 -18.11 0.85
C ILE A 328 3.41 -17.58 0.56
N SER A 329 3.73 -17.28 -0.70
CA SER A 329 5.05 -16.80 -1.13
C SER A 329 4.92 -15.76 -2.24
N VAL A 330 5.75 -14.71 -2.19
CA VAL A 330 5.75 -13.63 -3.19
C VAL A 330 7.15 -13.43 -3.78
N TRP A 331 7.22 -13.40 -5.10
CA TRP A 331 8.40 -13.05 -5.89
C TRP A 331 8.19 -11.72 -6.60
N PHE A 332 9.28 -11.01 -6.81
CA PHE A 332 9.36 -9.91 -7.76
C PHE A 332 10.40 -10.25 -8.84
N PHE A 333 10.01 -10.11 -10.10
CA PHE A 333 10.90 -10.23 -11.26
C PHE A 333 10.95 -8.90 -12.00
N ALA A 334 12.11 -8.22 -11.95
CA ALA A 334 12.37 -7.03 -12.75
C ALA A 334 12.18 -7.31 -14.26
N ARG A 335 11.75 -6.31 -15.05
CA ARG A 335 11.39 -6.44 -16.48
C ARG A 335 12.28 -7.36 -17.31
N GLY A 336 13.61 -7.24 -17.20
CA GLY A 336 14.57 -8.05 -17.96
C GLY A 336 14.76 -9.49 -17.47
N ASN A 337 14.26 -9.83 -16.28
CA ASN A 337 14.48 -11.10 -15.59
C ASN A 337 13.19 -11.91 -15.37
N ILE A 338 12.10 -11.59 -16.09
CA ILE A 338 10.82 -12.32 -15.99
C ILE A 338 11.00 -13.75 -16.53
N PRO A 339 10.77 -14.80 -15.72
CA PRO A 339 10.86 -16.19 -16.17
C PRO A 339 9.98 -16.50 -17.39
N SER A 340 10.51 -17.28 -18.34
CA SER A 340 9.83 -17.54 -19.62
C SER A 340 8.53 -18.32 -19.46
N ASP A 341 8.41 -19.15 -18.43
CA ASP A 341 7.20 -19.88 -18.05
C ASP A 341 6.03 -18.95 -17.67
N ILE A 342 6.32 -17.80 -17.06
CA ILE A 342 5.34 -16.74 -16.79
C ILE A 342 4.86 -16.13 -18.12
N THR A 343 5.79 -15.71 -18.98
CA THR A 343 5.44 -15.07 -20.27
C THR A 343 4.69 -16.00 -21.23
N GLN A 344 4.92 -17.31 -21.12
CA GLN A 344 4.20 -18.36 -21.87
C GLN A 344 2.88 -18.81 -21.21
N LYS A 345 2.47 -18.20 -20.09
CA LYS A 345 1.28 -18.58 -19.32
C LYS A 345 1.26 -20.05 -18.86
N LYS A 346 2.42 -20.55 -18.44
CA LYS A 346 2.67 -21.95 -18.02
C LYS A 346 3.56 -21.99 -16.77
N PRO A 347 3.14 -21.38 -15.65
CA PRO A 347 4.04 -21.08 -14.53
C PRO A 347 4.69 -22.33 -13.92
N LEU A 348 5.93 -22.20 -13.46
CA LEU A 348 6.66 -23.23 -12.72
C LEU A 348 7.35 -22.60 -11.49
N PRO A 349 6.61 -22.36 -10.38
CA PRO A 349 7.16 -21.74 -9.18
C PRO A 349 8.41 -22.44 -8.60
N SER A 350 8.51 -23.76 -8.76
CA SER A 350 9.69 -24.55 -8.37
C SER A 350 10.99 -24.18 -9.09
N ARG A 351 10.92 -23.35 -10.15
CA ARG A 351 12.06 -22.85 -10.92
C ARG A 351 12.37 -21.36 -10.68
N TRP A 352 11.61 -20.67 -9.83
CA TRP A 352 11.73 -19.22 -9.60
C TRP A 352 12.78 -18.84 -8.54
N GLY A 353 13.32 -19.81 -7.80
CA GLY A 353 14.26 -19.57 -6.71
C GLY A 353 13.57 -19.00 -5.47
N THR A 354 14.34 -18.35 -4.60
CA THR A 354 13.87 -17.88 -3.29
C THR A 354 12.93 -16.65 -3.43
N PRO A 355 11.71 -16.69 -2.87
CA PRO A 355 10.81 -15.53 -2.83
C PRO A 355 11.36 -14.39 -1.96
N PHE A 356 10.85 -13.17 -2.09
CA PHE A 356 11.20 -12.10 -1.15
C PHE A 356 10.36 -12.13 0.13
N ALA A 357 9.15 -12.70 0.06
CA ALA A 357 8.26 -12.93 1.19
C ALA A 357 7.80 -14.39 1.21
N ARG A 358 7.82 -15.05 2.38
CA ARG A 358 7.28 -16.40 2.57
C ARG A 358 6.70 -16.57 3.96
N TRP A 359 5.47 -17.07 4.00
CA TRP A 359 4.72 -17.37 5.22
C TRP A 359 4.40 -18.87 5.22
N PRO A 360 5.25 -19.72 5.83
CA PRO A 360 5.03 -21.17 5.90
C PRO A 360 3.81 -21.54 6.75
N SER A 361 3.14 -22.63 6.38
CA SER A 361 1.90 -23.07 7.02
C SER A 361 2.04 -23.62 8.45
N THR A 362 3.28 -23.82 8.94
CA THR A 362 3.64 -24.48 10.21
C THR A 362 2.78 -24.09 11.41
N ASN A 363 2.62 -22.79 11.66
CA ASN A 363 1.78 -22.21 12.72
C ASN A 363 0.72 -21.25 12.13
N CYS A 364 0.41 -21.41 10.84
CA CYS A 364 -0.50 -20.56 10.09
C CYS A 364 -1.02 -21.31 8.85
N ASP A 365 -1.87 -22.31 9.06
CA ASP A 365 -2.47 -23.11 7.98
C ASP A 365 -3.13 -22.21 6.92
N THR A 366 -2.51 -22.18 5.75
CA THR A 366 -2.84 -21.31 4.62
C THR A 366 -4.22 -21.59 4.05
N MET A 367 -4.79 -22.77 4.26
CA MET A 367 -6.15 -23.14 3.82
C MET A 367 -7.21 -22.89 4.90
N SER A 368 -6.80 -22.73 6.15
CA SER A 368 -7.70 -22.40 7.27
C SER A 368 -7.83 -20.90 7.53
N PHE A 369 -6.75 -20.12 7.33
CA PHE A 369 -6.72 -18.68 7.61
C PHE A 369 -7.17 -17.81 6.43
N PHE A 370 -6.95 -18.27 5.19
CA PHE A 370 -7.22 -17.54 3.96
C PHE A 370 -8.31 -18.29 3.17
N LYS A 371 -9.31 -17.58 2.64
CA LYS A 371 -10.41 -18.21 1.89
C LYS A 371 -11.18 -17.26 0.99
N ASP A 372 -11.51 -17.74 -0.21
CA ASP A 372 -12.37 -17.12 -1.22
C ASP A 372 -11.90 -15.70 -1.57
N HIS A 373 -10.59 -15.55 -1.76
CA HIS A 373 -9.94 -14.29 -2.04
C HIS A 373 -10.36 -13.72 -3.40
N SER A 374 -10.66 -12.42 -3.44
CA SER A 374 -10.73 -11.65 -4.68
C SER A 374 -9.49 -10.76 -4.79
N ALA A 375 -8.96 -10.57 -5.99
CA ALA A 375 -7.83 -9.67 -6.21
C ALA A 375 -8.31 -8.22 -6.32
N ILE A 376 -7.56 -7.28 -5.76
CA ILE A 376 -7.95 -5.87 -5.60
C ILE A 376 -6.81 -4.97 -6.08
N PHE A 377 -7.18 -3.95 -6.84
CA PHE A 377 -6.36 -2.74 -7.00
C PHE A 377 -7.07 -1.57 -6.35
N ASP A 378 -6.31 -0.77 -5.61
CA ASP A 378 -6.69 0.61 -5.31
C ASP A 378 -5.48 1.52 -5.13
N THR A 379 -5.73 2.83 -5.24
CA THR A 379 -4.82 3.86 -4.76
C THR A 379 -5.61 4.76 -3.83
N THR A 380 -5.47 4.57 -2.52
CA THR A 380 -6.03 5.48 -1.53
C THR A 380 -5.05 6.62 -1.24
N LEU A 381 -5.54 7.65 -0.56
CA LEU A 381 -4.78 8.88 -0.28
C LEU A 381 -4.86 9.20 1.22
N CYS A 382 -3.71 9.49 1.83
CA CYS A 382 -3.56 9.69 3.26
C CYS A 382 -4.02 8.48 4.09
N GLY A 383 -5.25 8.50 4.60
CA GLY A 383 -5.81 7.45 5.44
C GLY A 383 -4.96 7.10 6.68
N ASP A 384 -5.20 5.89 7.18
CA ASP A 384 -4.66 5.39 8.44
C ASP A 384 -3.14 5.10 8.42
N TRP A 385 -2.49 5.07 7.24
CA TRP A 385 -1.05 4.83 7.11
C TRP A 385 -0.29 6.01 6.48
N ALA A 386 -0.54 6.36 5.21
CA ALA A 386 0.18 7.46 4.55
C ALA A 386 -0.05 8.81 5.26
N GLY A 387 -1.28 9.06 5.73
CA GLY A 387 -1.63 10.26 6.49
C GLY A 387 -0.96 10.33 7.86
N ASN A 388 -0.87 9.21 8.56
CA ASN A 388 -0.21 9.12 9.87
C ASN A 388 1.33 9.17 9.76
N THR A 389 1.90 8.79 8.62
CA THR A 389 3.36 8.85 8.34
C THR A 389 3.79 10.11 7.59
N TRP A 390 2.88 11.07 7.36
CA TRP A 390 3.13 12.35 6.66
C TRP A 390 4.31 13.17 7.24
N TYR A 391 4.51 13.08 8.56
CA TYR A 391 5.58 13.80 9.28
C TYR A 391 6.84 12.94 9.53
N SER A 392 6.81 11.66 9.16
CA SER A 392 7.89 10.71 9.45
C SER A 392 9.08 10.84 8.50
N THR A 393 10.25 10.40 8.95
CA THR A 393 11.50 10.32 8.17
C THR A 393 12.15 8.97 8.41
N GLY A 394 13.10 8.59 7.55
CA GLY A 394 13.91 7.38 7.74
C GLY A 394 13.22 6.07 7.35
N TYR A 395 12.11 6.14 6.60
CA TYR A 395 11.67 5.02 5.77
C TYR A 395 12.53 4.97 4.49
N PRO A 396 12.75 3.80 3.87
CA PRO A 396 13.53 3.71 2.64
C PRO A 396 12.90 4.57 1.53
N GLY A 397 13.66 5.51 0.96
CA GLY A 397 13.18 6.51 0.01
C GLY A 397 12.72 7.84 0.63
N GLN A 398 12.38 7.86 1.92
CA GLN A 398 11.81 9.02 2.62
C GLN A 398 12.79 9.64 3.63
N ASP A 399 13.89 10.21 3.12
CA ASP A 399 14.89 10.94 3.92
C ASP A 399 14.31 12.23 4.54
N GLN A 400 13.39 12.88 3.83
CA GLN A 400 12.61 14.03 4.30
C GLN A 400 11.15 13.64 4.50
N SER A 401 10.48 14.23 5.48
CA SER A 401 9.05 13.99 5.68
C SER A 401 8.23 14.68 4.59
N CYS A 402 7.05 14.15 4.29
CA CYS A 402 6.18 14.75 3.28
C CYS A 402 5.75 16.18 3.62
N ALA A 403 5.55 16.49 4.90
CA ALA A 403 5.37 17.86 5.36
C ALA A 403 6.55 18.78 4.98
N ALA A 404 7.79 18.29 5.06
CA ALA A 404 8.99 19.06 4.71
C ALA A 404 9.25 19.11 3.19
N ARG A 405 9.12 17.98 2.48
CA ARG A 405 9.32 17.87 1.02
C ARG A 405 8.32 18.73 0.24
N THR A 406 7.06 18.75 0.65
CA THR A 406 5.98 19.49 -0.04
C THR A 406 5.78 20.91 0.50
N GLY A 407 6.27 21.21 1.70
CA GLY A 407 5.96 22.44 2.42
C GLY A 407 4.51 22.55 2.91
N VAL A 408 3.69 21.50 2.77
CA VAL A 408 2.26 21.52 3.14
C VAL A 408 2.05 20.88 4.51
N ALA A 409 1.35 21.61 5.39
CA ALA A 409 1.20 21.24 6.80
C ALA A 409 0.55 19.86 6.99
N THR A 410 -0.53 19.55 6.26
CA THR A 410 -1.25 18.28 6.40
C THR A 410 -1.40 17.54 5.07
N CYS A 411 -1.40 16.20 5.14
CA CYS A 411 -1.65 15.32 4.00
C CYS A 411 -2.97 15.64 3.28
N VAL A 412 -4.03 15.97 4.03
CA VAL A 412 -5.35 16.27 3.47
C VAL A 412 -5.35 17.60 2.69
N ASP A 413 -4.63 18.61 3.19
CA ASP A 413 -4.46 19.87 2.47
C ASP A 413 -3.61 19.68 1.21
N TYR A 414 -2.62 18.78 1.24
CA TYR A 414 -1.83 18.43 0.06
C TYR A 414 -2.72 17.80 -1.03
N VAL A 415 -3.48 16.75 -0.68
CA VAL A 415 -4.43 16.06 -1.57
C VAL A 415 -5.42 17.03 -2.21
N ARG A 416 -6.00 17.96 -1.43
CA ARG A 416 -7.01 18.89 -1.96
C ARG A 416 -6.46 19.93 -2.92
N ASN A 417 -5.25 20.43 -2.67
CA ASN A 417 -4.75 21.66 -3.32
C ASN A 417 -3.63 21.45 -4.35
N ASN A 418 -3.08 20.24 -4.49
CA ASN A 418 -1.93 19.94 -5.35
C ASN A 418 -2.25 18.90 -6.43
N GLY A 419 -3.35 19.08 -7.18
CA GLY A 419 -3.79 18.11 -8.19
C GLY A 419 -2.74 17.74 -9.24
N ALA A 420 -1.88 18.70 -9.60
CA ALA A 420 -0.81 18.50 -10.57
C ALA A 420 0.27 17.48 -10.12
N ALA A 421 0.33 17.14 -8.83
CA ALA A 421 1.18 16.07 -8.30
C ALA A 421 0.71 14.67 -8.76
N TYR A 422 -0.60 14.49 -8.98
CA TYR A 422 -1.19 13.18 -9.32
C TYR A 422 -1.25 12.89 -10.82
N LYS A 423 -0.60 13.69 -11.67
CA LYS A 423 -0.67 13.58 -13.14
C LYS A 423 -0.30 12.20 -13.66
N ASP A 424 0.81 11.67 -13.14
CA ASP A 424 1.31 10.36 -13.51
C ASP A 424 0.90 9.28 -12.50
N ALA A 425 0.11 9.62 -11.46
CA ALA A 425 -0.29 8.72 -10.38
C ALA A 425 -1.32 7.69 -10.84
N TYR A 426 -0.83 6.64 -11.51
CA TYR A 426 -1.62 5.60 -12.12
C TYR A 426 -0.96 4.21 -12.10
N TRP A 427 -1.80 3.19 -12.03
CA TRP A 427 -1.42 1.84 -12.45
C TRP A 427 -1.51 1.73 -13.97
N GLU A 428 -0.49 1.14 -14.60
CA GLU A 428 -0.53 0.68 -15.99
C GLU A 428 -0.39 -0.85 -16.01
N VAL A 429 -1.51 -1.55 -16.12
CA VAL A 429 -1.59 -3.01 -16.02
C VAL A 429 -1.59 -3.65 -17.39
N LYS A 430 -0.52 -4.36 -17.75
CA LYS A 430 -0.47 -5.13 -19.00
C LYS A 430 -1.38 -6.37 -18.95
N SER A 431 -1.36 -7.08 -17.82
CA SER A 431 -2.31 -8.17 -17.55
C SER A 431 -2.30 -8.59 -16.09
N VAL A 432 -3.46 -9.08 -15.63
CA VAL A 432 -3.57 -9.95 -14.45
C VAL A 432 -3.94 -11.35 -14.88
N ALA A 433 -3.25 -12.36 -14.36
CA ALA A 433 -3.52 -13.76 -14.65
C ALA A 433 -3.63 -14.54 -13.34
N ILE A 434 -4.69 -15.34 -13.20
CA ILE A 434 -4.92 -16.24 -12.06
C ILE A 434 -4.91 -17.67 -12.59
N TYR A 435 -4.16 -18.55 -11.93
CA TYR A 435 -4.04 -19.96 -12.29
C TYR A 435 -4.60 -20.86 -11.19
N GLN A 436 -4.96 -22.08 -11.55
CA GLN A 436 -5.34 -23.17 -10.65
C GLN A 436 -4.63 -24.48 -11.11
N PRO A 437 -4.59 -25.54 -10.29
CA PRO A 437 -4.10 -26.84 -10.72
C PRO A 437 -4.91 -27.40 -11.90
N LYS A 438 -4.33 -28.39 -12.58
CA LYS A 438 -4.95 -29.16 -13.67
C LYS A 438 -5.70 -30.39 -13.19
#